data_AF-A0A5D0RJ53-F1
#
_entry.id   AF-A0A5D0RJ53-F1
#
_cell.length_a   1.000
_cell.length_b   1.000
_cell.length_c   1.000
_cell.angle_alpha   90.00
_cell.angle_beta   90.00
_cell.angle_gamma   90.00
#
_symmetry.space_group_name_H-M   'P 1'
#
loop_
_entity.id
_entity.type
_entity.pdbx_description
1 polymer ?
#
loop_
_entity_poly.entity_id
_entity_poly.type
_entity_poly.pdbx_seq_one_letter_code
_entity_poly.pdbx_strand_id
1 'polypeptide(L)' 'MEIALFTSNTNPSPELLKAVRAGLVLQGTSLSRWAEAHGVKRQNLTKALLGEWRGPKAQTLLEKVKEAALVQGGK' A
#
# COMPACT_ATOMS: atom_id res chain seq x y z
N MET A 1 -4.11 -9.43 17.44
CA MET A 1 -4.33 -8.05 16.96
C MET A 1 -4.63 -8.16 15.49
N GLU A 2 -5.91 -8.15 15.12
CA GLU A 2 -6.30 -8.29 13.71
C GLU A 2 -6.11 -6.96 12.99
N ILE A 3 -5.48 -7.07 11.84
CA ILE A 3 -5.06 -5.95 11.03
C ILE A 3 -5.99 -5.91 9.82
N ALA A 4 -6.90 -4.93 9.77
CA ALA A 4 -7.86 -4.85 8.67
C ALA A 4 -7.40 -3.80 7.65
N LEU A 5 -6.95 -4.25 6.47
CA LEU A 5 -7.17 -3.48 5.27
C LEU A 5 -8.69 -3.46 5.01
N PHE A 6 -9.23 -2.35 4.51
CA PHE A 6 -10.67 -2.23 4.16
C PHE A 6 -11.11 -3.18 3.02
N THR A 7 -10.24 -4.08 2.57
CA THR A 7 -10.50 -5.11 1.57
C THR A 7 -9.94 -6.44 2.03
N SER A 8 -10.68 -7.52 1.81
CA SER A 8 -10.21 -8.90 2.00
C SER A 8 -9.18 -9.33 0.95
N ASN A 9 -9.05 -8.59 -0.15
CA ASN A 9 -8.10 -8.89 -1.22
C ASN A 9 -6.78 -8.12 -1.01
N THR A 10 -5.77 -8.82 -0.51
CA THR A 10 -4.41 -8.29 -0.32
C THR A 10 -3.48 -8.57 -1.50
N ASN A 11 -3.98 -9.23 -2.55
CA ASN A 11 -3.22 -9.48 -3.77
C ASN A 11 -3.18 -8.23 -4.67
N PRO A 12 -2.11 -8.07 -5.48
CA PRO A 12 -2.01 -6.97 -6.43
C PRO A 12 -3.24 -6.89 -7.35
N SER A 13 -3.89 -5.73 -7.34
CA SER A 13 -5.16 -5.47 -8.02
C SER A 13 -5.48 -3.97 -8.01
N PRO A 14 -6.35 -3.48 -8.91
CA PRO A 14 -6.91 -2.12 -8.80
C PRO A 14 -7.56 -1.84 -7.44
N GLU A 15 -8.19 -2.84 -6.84
CA GLU A 15 -8.84 -2.77 -5.52
C GLU A 15 -7.80 -2.55 -4.42
N LEU A 16 -6.68 -3.28 -4.45
CA LEU A 16 -5.58 -3.09 -3.51
C LEU A 16 -5.00 -1.66 -3.62
N LEU A 17 -4.81 -1.15 -4.83
CA LEU A 17 -4.32 0.22 -5.03
C LEU A 17 -5.27 1.26 -4.42
N LYS A 18 -6.59 1.08 -4.58
CA LYS A 18 -7.59 1.96 -3.96
C LYS A 18 -7.56 1.86 -2.44
N ALA A 19 -7.51 0.64 -1.88
CA ALA A 19 -7.46 0.41 -0.45
C ALA A 19 -6.22 1.01 0.21
N VAL A 20 -5.04 0.82 -0.39
CA VAL A 20 -3.78 1.40 0.10
C VAL A 20 -3.82 2.93 0.08
N ARG A 21 -4.36 3.53 -1.00
CA ARG A 21 -4.53 5.00 -1.05
C ARG A 21 -5.45 5.51 0.04
N ALA A 22 -6.59 4.85 0.25
CA ALA A 22 -7.55 5.23 1.28
C ALA A 22 -6.92 5.14 2.69
N GLY A 23 -6.23 4.04 2.99
CA GLY A 23 -5.51 3.85 4.26
C GLY A 23 -4.46 4.92 4.52
N LEU A 24 -3.60 5.21 3.52
CA LEU A 24 -2.60 6.27 3.64
C LEU A 24 -3.23 7.66 3.86
N VAL A 25 -4.37 7.95 3.21
CA VAL A 25 -5.09 9.22 3.40
C VAL A 25 -5.67 9.34 4.81
N LEU A 26 -6.24 8.26 5.35
CA LEU A 26 -6.73 8.22 6.74
C LEU A 26 -5.59 8.44 7.75
N GLN A 27 -4.38 8.02 7.41
CA GLN A 27 -3.16 8.25 8.19
C GLN A 27 -2.52 9.64 7.93
N GLY A 28 -3.19 10.54 7.20
CA GLY A 28 -2.70 11.90 6.94
C GLY A 28 -1.58 11.99 5.91
N THR A 29 -1.33 10.94 5.12
CA THR A 29 -0.32 10.93 4.05
C THR A 29 -0.94 10.59 2.69
N SER A 30 -0.11 10.40 1.66
CA SER A 30 -0.54 9.99 0.32
C SER A 30 0.43 8.99 -0.28
N LEU A 31 0.00 8.29 -1.33
CA LEU A 31 0.87 7.34 -2.04
C LEU A 31 2.14 8.02 -2.60
N SER A 32 2.05 9.28 -3.04
CA SER A 32 3.21 10.04 -3.51
C SER A 32 4.18 10.34 -2.37
N ARG A 33 3.67 10.91 -1.26
CA ARG A 33 4.49 11.26 -0.08
C ARG A 33 5.14 10.03 0.53
N TRP A 34 4.40 8.93 0.65
CA TRP A 34 4.93 7.68 1.16
C TRP A 34 6.06 7.14 0.28
N ALA A 35 5.88 7.17 -1.05
CA ALA A 35 6.90 6.73 -1.99
C ALA A 35 8.18 7.57 -1.89
N GLU A 36 8.04 8.89 -1.82
CA GLU A 36 9.16 9.83 -1.62
C GLU A 36 9.91 9.57 -0.33
N ALA A 37 9.20 9.45 0.80
CA ALA A 37 9.80 9.18 2.11
C ALA A 37 10.58 7.85 2.17
N HIS A 38 10.26 6.90 1.29
CA HIS A 38 10.93 5.60 1.21
C HIS A 38 11.93 5.49 0.04
N GLY A 39 12.20 6.59 -0.68
CA GLY A 39 13.13 6.61 -1.81
C GLY A 39 12.68 5.77 -3.01
N VAL A 40 11.36 5.58 -3.18
CA VAL A 40 10.78 4.76 -4.25
C VAL A 40 10.05 5.64 -5.25
N LYS A 41 10.20 5.35 -6.56
CA LYS A 41 9.39 5.99 -7.59
C LYS A 41 7.93 5.58 -7.44
N ARG A 42 7.01 6.56 -7.32
CA ARG A 42 5.55 6.33 -7.26
C ARG A 42 5.05 5.38 -8.36
N GLN A 43 5.59 5.48 -9.57
CA GLN A 43 5.19 4.61 -10.68
C GLN A 43 5.50 3.13 -10.40
N ASN A 44 6.66 2.83 -9.82
CA ASN A 44 7.03 1.45 -9.45
C ASN A 44 6.13 0.91 -8.34
N LEU A 45 5.79 1.76 -7.36
CA LEU A 45 4.84 1.43 -6.31
C LEU A 45 3.44 1.13 -6.88
N THR A 46 3.00 1.92 -7.85
CA THR A 46 1.72 1.71 -8.55
C THR A 46 1.74 0.40 -9.35
N LYS A 47 2.81 0.13 -10.11
CA LYS A 47 3.00 -1.13 -10.85
C LYS A 47 3.02 -2.35 -9.93
N ALA A 48 3.66 -2.25 -8.76
CA ALA A 48 3.65 -3.32 -7.78
C ALA A 48 2.23 -3.57 -7.24
N LEU A 49 1.50 -2.51 -6.88
CA LEU A 49 0.12 -2.58 -6.37
C LEU A 49 -0.87 -3.13 -7.40
N LEU A 50 -0.64 -2.88 -8.69
CA LEU A 50 -1.44 -3.41 -9.80
C LEU A 50 -1.01 -4.81 -10.26
N GLY A 51 0.15 -5.31 -9.80
CA GLY A 51 0.68 -6.62 -10.20
C GLY A 51 1.40 -6.63 -11.55
N GLU A 52 1.63 -5.46 -12.13
CA GLU A 52 2.39 -5.22 -13.36
C GLU A 52 3.91 -5.37 -13.14
N TRP A 53 4.37 -5.22 -11.90
CA TRP A 53 5.74 -5.54 -11.51
C TRP A 53 5.74 -6.58 -10.39
N ARG A 54 6.45 -7.69 -10.62
CA ARG A 54 6.53 -8.85 -9.73
C ARG A 54 7.99 -9.18 -9.42
N GLY A 55 8.21 -9.84 -8.30
CA GLY A 55 9.53 -10.28 -7.83
C GLY A 55 9.83 -9.83 -6.40
N PRO A 56 10.96 -10.27 -5.81
CA PRO A 56 11.25 -10.09 -4.38
C PRO A 56 11.21 -8.62 -3.93
N LYS A 57 11.70 -7.71 -4.77
CA LYS A 57 11.68 -6.26 -4.50
C LYS A 57 10.27 -5.68 -4.53
N ALA A 58 9.44 -6.07 -5.50
CA ALA A 58 8.05 -5.64 -5.58
C ALA A 58 7.25 -6.15 -4.38
N GLN A 59 7.48 -7.39 -3.97
CA GLN A 59 6.82 -8.00 -2.82
C GLN A 59 7.22 -7.31 -1.52
N THR A 60 8.51 -7.05 -1.32
CA THR A 60 9.00 -6.27 -0.17
C THR A 60 8.36 -4.88 -0.11
N LEU A 61 8.23 -4.22 -1.27
CA LEU A 61 7.61 -2.90 -1.36
C LEU A 61 6.11 -2.94 -1.03
N LEU A 62 5.42 -4.00 -1.48
CA LEU A 62 4.00 -4.21 -1.18
C LEU A 62 3.75 -4.38 0.30
N GLU A 63 4.54 -5.21 0.98
CA GLU A 63 4.35 -5.43 2.42
C GLU A 63 4.53 -4.12 3.21
N LYS A 64 5.58 -3.34 2.90
CA LYS A 64 5.81 -2.04 3.54
C LYS A 64 4.66 -1.05 3.35
N VAL A 65 4.15 -0.92 2.12
CA VAL A 65 3.07 0.06 1.85
C VAL A 65 1.73 -0.40 2.39
N LYS A 66 1.46 -1.72 2.37
CA LYS A 66 0.27 -2.29 2.99
C LYS A 66 0.29 -2.01 4.47
N GLU A 67 1.43 -2.25 5.13
CA GLU A 67 1.62 -2.01 6.56
C GLU A 67 1.35 -0.55 6.93
N ALA A 68 1.90 0.39 6.17
CA ALA A 68 1.67 1.82 6.39
C ALA A 68 0.23 2.27 6.11
N ALA A 69 -0.51 1.53 5.28
CA ALA A 69 -1.91 1.82 4.97
C ALA A 69 -2.89 1.17 5.97
N LEU A 70 -2.41 0.34 6.91
CA LEU A 70 -3.25 -0.24 7.93
C LEU A 70 -3.76 0.86 8.87
N VAL A 71 -5.06 0.85 9.13
CA VAL A 71 -5.66 1.71 10.15
C VAL A 71 -5.85 0.86 11.40
N GLN A 72 -5.14 1.19 12.48
CA GLN A 72 -5.44 0.61 13.79
C GLN A 72 -6.77 1.22 14.23
N GLY A 73 -7.80 0.39 14.40
CA GLY A 73 -9.08 0.84 14.94
C GLY A 73 -8.84 1.55 16.26
N GLY A 74 -9.13 2.85 16.29
CA GLY A 74 -9.14 3.62 17.52
C GLY A 74 -10.16 3.00 18.47
N LYS A 75 -9.72 2.75 19.70
CA LYS A 75 -10.58 2.37 20.81
C LYS A 75 -11.50 3.53 21.19
#